data_AF-A0A5N4ANT9-F1
#
_entry.id   AF-A0A5N4ANT9-F1
#
_cell.length_a   1.000
_cell.length_b   1.000
_cell.length_c   1.000
_cell.angle_alpha   90.00
_cell.angle_beta   90.00
_cell.angle_gamma   90.00
#
_symmetry.space_group_name_H-M   'P 1'
#
loop_
_entity.id
_entity.type
_entity.pdbx_description
1 polymer ?
#
loop_
_entity_poly.entity_id
_entity_poly.type
_entity_poly.pdbx_seq_one_letter_code
_entity_poly.pdbx_strand_id
1 'polypeptide(L)'
;CGFRQKILTDDVISTFMGHILNLRKRFKHVIVLAHNGGGFDHQFILNYILTQTDLTPELIMRGTKLVSMFLNNVRFLDSLNYFSMALSKLPKVFDLTELKK
;
A
#
# COMPACT_ATOMS: atom_id res chain seq x y z
N CYS A 1 15.05 -1.60 17.45
CA CYS A 1 15.15 -1.73 15.97
C CYS A 1 14.49 -3.06 15.60
N GLY A 2 13.37 -3.07 14.86
CA GLY A 2 12.58 -4.28 14.59
C GLY A 2 12.74 -4.85 13.17
N PHE A 3 12.02 -5.91 12.84
CA PHE A 3 11.96 -6.49 11.49
C PHE A 3 11.60 -5.42 10.44
N ARG A 4 12.49 -5.23 9.46
CA ARG A 4 12.34 -4.24 8.38
C ARG A 4 11.83 -4.82 7.06
N GLN A 5 11.76 -6.14 6.97
CA GLN A 5 11.32 -6.86 5.78
C GLN A 5 10.49 -8.06 6.21
N LYS A 6 9.37 -8.27 5.50
CA LYS A 6 8.52 -9.44 5.63
C LYS A 6 8.12 -9.89 4.23
N ILE A 7 8.43 -11.13 3.89
CA ILE A 7 8.06 -11.74 2.61
C ILE A 7 6.80 -12.58 2.86
N LEU A 8 5.80 -12.42 2.00
CA LEU A 8 4.54 -13.16 2.03
C LEU A 8 4.47 -14.04 0.78
N THR A 9 4.27 -15.35 0.96
CA THR A 9 4.24 -16.34 -0.14
C THR A 9 2.86 -16.93 -0.36
N ASP A 10 2.11 -17.14 0.73
CA ASP A 10 0.82 -17.82 0.73
C ASP A 10 -0.25 -16.90 1.29
N ASP A 11 -1.47 -16.99 0.73
CA ASP A 11 -2.63 -16.16 1.09
C ASP A 11 -2.24 -14.68 1.32
N VAL A 12 -1.54 -14.12 0.32
CA VAL A 12 -0.79 -12.87 0.43
C VAL A 12 -1.69 -11.72 0.86
N ILE A 13 -2.89 -11.61 0.28
CA ILE A 13 -3.83 -10.52 0.56
C ILE A 13 -4.34 -10.60 2.00
N SER A 14 -4.85 -11.75 2.44
CA SER A 14 -5.39 -11.90 3.79
C SER A 14 -4.30 -11.75 4.85
N THR A 15 -3.13 -12.33 4.61
CA THR A 15 -1.97 -12.23 5.52
C THR A 15 -1.47 -10.79 5.62
N PHE A 16 -1.40 -10.08 4.50
CA PHE A 16 -1.04 -8.66 4.47
C PHE A 16 -2.07 -7.81 5.22
N MET A 17 -3.35 -8.01 4.95
CA MET A 17 -4.43 -7.26 5.60
C MET A 17 -4.50 -7.52 7.10
N GLY A 18 -4.36 -8.77 7.54
CA GLY A 18 -4.23 -9.10 8.96
C GLY A 18 -3.04 -8.39 9.61
N HIS A 19 -1.92 -8.24 8.90
CA HIS A 19 -0.78 -7.47 9.39
C HIS A 19 -1.09 -5.98 9.53
N ILE A 20 -1.68 -5.35 8.51
CA ILE A 20 -2.05 -3.92 8.53
C ILE A 20 -3.08 -3.63 9.63
N LEU A 21 -4.11 -4.47 9.78
CA LEU A 21 -5.13 -4.32 10.81
C LEU A 21 -4.56 -4.46 12.24
N ASN A 22 -3.52 -5.28 12.42
CA ASN A 22 -2.78 -5.35 13.68
C ASN A 22 -1.90 -4.11 13.91
N LEU A 23 -1.21 -3.60 12.89
CA LEU A 23 -0.44 -2.36 12.99
C LEU A 23 -1.33 -1.17 13.33
N ARG A 24 -2.52 -1.10 12.74
CA ARG A 24 -3.53 -0.07 12.99
C ARG A 24 -3.86 0.11 14.48
N LYS A 25 -3.86 -0.98 15.26
CA LYS A 25 -4.11 -0.96 16.72
C LYS A 25 -2.93 -0.40 17.52
N ARG A 26 -1.71 -0.49 16.97
CA ARG A 26 -0.46 -0.14 17.67
C ARG A 26 0.04 1.26 17.35
N PHE A 27 -0.33 1.81 16.19
CA PHE A 27 0.17 3.08 15.70
C PHE A 27 -0.96 4.07 15.45
N LYS A 28 -0.75 5.32 15.86
CA LYS A 28 -1.72 6.41 15.64
C LYS A 28 -2.01 6.63 14.15
N HIS A 29 -1.01 6.44 13.29
CA HIS A 29 -1.12 6.56 11.84
C HIS A 29 -0.31 5.46 11.16
N VAL A 30 -0.91 4.82 10.14
CA VAL A 30 -0.24 3.82 9.30
C VAL A 30 -0.35 4.27 7.85
N ILE A 31 0.78 4.36 7.15
CA ILE A 31 0.83 4.69 5.73
C ILE A 31 1.33 3.46 4.97
N VAL A 32 0.51 2.97 4.05
CA VAL A 32 0.86 1.93 3.09
C VAL A 32 1.13 2.61 1.76
N LEU A 33 2.35 2.45 1.25
CA LEU A 33 2.80 3.10 0.02
C LEU A 33 3.20 2.04 -1.00
N ALA A 34 2.64 2.12 -2.20
CA ALA A 34 3.02 1.29 -3.34
C ALA A 34 3.23 2.16 -4.59
N HIS A 35 4.03 1.70 -5.55
CA HIS A 35 4.30 2.44 -6.78
C HIS A 35 3.43 1.92 -7.92
N ASN A 36 2.46 2.73 -8.36
CA ASN A 36 1.32 2.34 -9.18
C ASN A 36 0.31 1.42 -8.45
N GLY A 37 0.28 1.48 -7.12
CA GLY A 37 -0.63 0.66 -6.32
C GLY A 37 -2.11 0.96 -6.61
N GLY A 38 -2.45 2.22 -6.90
CA GLY A 38 -3.81 2.62 -7.23
C GLY A 38 -4.33 2.04 -8.54
N GLY A 39 -3.41 1.69 -9.45
CA GLY A 39 -3.71 1.02 -10.71
C GLY A 39 -3.71 -0.50 -10.62
N PHE A 40 -3.19 -1.09 -9.53
CA PHE A 40 -3.04 -2.53 -9.40
C PHE A 40 -3.25 -3.04 -7.96
N ASP A 41 -2.22 -3.00 -7.11
CA ASP A 41 -2.22 -3.67 -5.80
C ASP A 41 -3.39 -3.27 -4.88
N HIS A 42 -3.70 -1.98 -4.82
CA HIS A 42 -4.77 -1.45 -3.97
C HIS A 42 -6.17 -1.90 -4.41
N GLN A 43 -6.35 -2.33 -5.65
CA GLN A 43 -7.63 -2.86 -6.13
C GLN A 43 -7.96 -4.19 -5.45
N PHE A 44 -6.96 -5.07 -5.28
CA PHE A 44 -7.11 -6.33 -4.54
C PHE A 44 -7.38 -6.07 -3.06
N ILE A 45 -6.72 -5.06 -2.49
CA ILE A 45 -6.96 -4.65 -1.10
C ILE A 45 -8.37 -4.09 -0.92
N LEU A 46 -8.85 -3.24 -1.83
CA LEU A 46 -10.21 -2.72 -1.80
C LEU A 46 -11.22 -3.86 -1.87
N ASN A 47 -11.03 -4.81 -2.81
CA ASN A 47 -11.90 -5.97 -2.92
C ASN A 47 -11.94 -6.80 -1.62
N TYR A 48 -10.78 -7.04 -1.00
CA TYR A 48 -10.72 -7.74 0.28
C TYR A 48 -11.49 -6.99 1.37
N ILE A 49 -11.29 -5.67 1.50
CA ILE A 49 -12.00 -4.86 2.50
C ILE A 49 -13.51 -4.97 2.30
N LEU A 50 -13.98 -4.83 1.05
CA LEU A 50 -15.41 -4.83 0.74
C LEU A 50 -16.08 -6.21 0.86
N THR A 51 -15.32 -7.31 0.71
CA THR A 51 -15.92 -8.67 0.66
C THR A 51 -15.61 -9.54 1.88
N GLN A 52 -14.56 -9.22 2.64
CA GLN A 52 -14.08 -10.04 3.76
C GLN A 52 -14.12 -9.30 5.11
N THR A 53 -14.56 -8.04 5.14
CA THR A 53 -14.58 -7.24 6.38
C THR A 53 -15.83 -6.35 6.43
N ASP A 54 -16.23 -5.94 7.63
CA ASP A 54 -17.32 -4.96 7.83
C ASP A 54 -16.83 -3.51 7.80
N LEU A 55 -15.66 -3.26 7.21
CA LEU A 55 -15.03 -1.95 7.20
C LEU A 55 -15.43 -1.16 5.96
N THR A 56 -15.77 0.12 6.16
CA THR A 56 -16.11 1.04 5.07
C THR A 56 -14.92 1.95 4.77
N PRO A 57 -14.24 1.80 3.63
CA PRO A 57 -13.14 2.68 3.25
C PRO A 57 -13.66 3.98 2.63
N GLU A 58 -12.97 5.09 2.89
CA GLU A 58 -13.18 6.34 2.13
C GLU A 58 -12.22 6.36 0.94
N LEU A 59 -12.74 6.67 -0.25
CA LEU A 59 -12.02 6.54 -1.51
C LEU A 59 -11.90 7.89 -2.22
N ILE A 60 -10.71 8.18 -2.73
CA ILE A 60 -10.48 9.24 -3.72
C ILE A 60 -10.01 8.57 -5.00
N MET A 61 -10.74 8.78 -6.09
CA MET A 61 -10.54 8.09 -7.36
C MET A 61 -10.32 9.06 -8.51
N ARG A 62 -9.62 8.59 -9.55
CA ARG A 62 -9.51 9.25 -10.85
C ARG A 62 -9.78 8.21 -11.93
N GLY A 63 -11.00 8.21 -12.45
CA GLY A 63 -11.48 7.09 -13.27
C GLY A 63 -11.43 5.79 -12.46
N THR A 64 -10.81 4.75 -13.01
CA THR A 64 -10.64 3.45 -12.34
C THR A 64 -9.48 3.41 -11.34
N LYS A 65 -8.60 4.42 -11.31
CA LYS A 65 -7.44 4.44 -10.41
C LYS A 65 -7.82 4.96 -9.03
N LEU A 66 -7.42 4.21 -7.99
CA LEU A 66 -7.49 4.64 -6.60
C LEU A 66 -6.35 5.64 -6.32
N VAL A 67 -6.64 6.94 -6.25
CA VAL A 67 -5.67 7.97 -5.90
C VAL A 67 -5.24 7.80 -4.44
N SER A 68 -6.20 7.57 -3.56
CA SER A 68 -5.97 7.21 -2.16
C SER A 68 -7.17 6.47 -1.58
N MET A 69 -6.89 5.58 -0.62
CA MET A 69 -7.92 4.86 0.14
C MET A 69 -7.62 4.97 1.62
N PHE A 70 -8.66 5.30 2.41
CA PHE A 70 -8.56 5.52 3.84
C PHE A 70 -9.38 4.49 4.58
N LEU A 71 -8.79 3.96 5.65
CA LEU A 71 -9.43 3.06 6.57
C LEU A 71 -9.13 3.55 7.99
N ASN A 72 -9.90 4.56 8.43
CA ASN A 72 -9.67 5.31 9.67
C ASN A 72 -8.22 5.87 9.72
N ASN A 73 -7.36 5.28 10.56
CA ASN A 73 -5.96 5.68 10.72
C ASN A 73 -4.97 5.00 9.76
N VAL A 74 -5.46 4.17 8.83
CA VAL A 74 -4.64 3.57 7.77
C VAL A 74 -4.88 4.32 6.46
N ARG A 75 -3.81 4.70 5.77
CA ARG A 75 -3.87 5.37 4.47
C ARG A 75 -3.09 4.59 3.43
N PHE A 76 -3.75 4.16 2.36
CA PHE A 76 -3.13 3.57 1.19
C PHE A 76 -2.88 4.66 0.15
N LEU A 77 -1.62 4.84 -0.24
CA LEU A 77 -1.16 5.90 -1.13
C LEU A 77 -0.42 5.32 -2.33
N ASP A 78 -0.73 5.86 -3.51
CA ASP A 78 0.02 5.55 -4.73
C ASP A 78 1.15 6.56 -4.93
N SER A 79 2.38 6.10 -4.79
CA SER A 79 3.59 6.92 -4.95
C SER A 79 3.78 7.41 -6.39
N LEU A 80 3.15 6.81 -7.41
CA LEU A 80 3.23 7.27 -8.80
C LEU A 80 2.61 8.68 -8.97
N ASN A 81 1.66 9.06 -8.10
CA ASN A 81 1.07 10.41 -8.09
C ASN A 81 2.07 11.51 -7.65
N TYR A 82 3.14 11.12 -6.95
CA TYR A 82 4.17 12.03 -6.45
C TYR A 82 5.46 11.92 -7.26
N PHE A 83 5.79 10.71 -7.69
CA PHE A 83 6.93 10.40 -8.54
C PHE A 83 6.43 9.86 -9.87
N SER A 84 6.13 10.75 -10.80
CA SER A 84 5.58 10.46 -12.13
C SER A 84 6.60 9.84 -13.11
N MET A 85 7.33 8.83 -12.65
CA MET A 85 8.34 8.09 -13.39
C MET A 85 8.29 6.61 -13.02
N ALA A 86 8.94 5.75 -13.80
CA ALA A 86 9.05 4.33 -13.46
C ALA A 86 9.85 4.11 -12.16
N LEU A 87 9.46 3.12 -11.37
CA LEU A 87 10.13 2.73 -10.12
C LEU A 87 11.65 2.55 -10.30
N SER A 88 12.08 1.95 -11.42
CA SER A 88 13.50 1.72 -11.75
C SER A 88 14.32 2.99 -11.98
N LYS A 89 13.67 4.15 -12.17
CA LYS A 89 14.36 5.44 -12.31
C LYS A 89 14.57 6.15 -10.97
N LEU A 90 13.83 5.78 -9.92
CA LEU A 90 13.92 6.45 -8.62
C LEU A 90 15.32 6.40 -8.01
N PRO A 91 16.04 5.25 -8.03
CA PRO A 91 17.37 5.20 -7.41
C PRO A 91 18.33 6.22 -8.03
N LYS A 92 18.30 6.36 -9.36
CA LYS A 92 19.11 7.34 -10.08
C LYS A 92 18.72 8.79 -9.74
N VAL A 93 17.44 9.09 -9.58
CA VAL A 93 16.98 10.48 -9.29
C VAL A 93 17.37 10.93 -7.88
N PHE A 94 17.45 9.99 -6.94
CA PHE A 94 17.78 10.27 -5.54
C PHE A 94 19.23 9.93 -5.19
N ASP A 95 20.08 9.65 -6.18
CA ASP A 95 21.47 9.21 -5.99
C ASP A 95 21.59 8.03 -5.00
N LEU A 96 20.62 7.11 -5.03
CA LEU A 96 20.59 5.91 -4.20
C LEU A 96 21.25 4.73 -4.93
N THR A 97 22.06 3.97 -4.19
CA THR A 97 22.58 2.69 -4.67
C THR A 97 21.50 1.62 -4.53
N GLU A 98 21.15 0.94 -5.63
CA GLU A 98 20.24 -0.21 -5.56
C GLU A 98 20.85 -1.35 -4.74
N LEU A 99 20.05 -1.94 -3.85
CA LEU A 99 20.35 -3.24 -3.27
C LEU A 99 20.14 -4.30 -4.37
N LYS A 100 21.05 -5.27 -4.49
CA LYS A 100 20.91 -6.37 -5.46
C LYS A 100 19.54 -7.04 -5.28
N LYS A 101 18.85 -7.27 -6.40
CA LYS A 101 17.59 -8.01 -6.46
C LYS A 101 17.74 -9.45 -5.97
#